data_AF-A0A564W1N5-F1
#
_entry.id   AF-A0A564W1N5-F1
#
_cell.length_a   1.000
_cell.length_b   1.000
_cell.length_c   1.000
_cell.angle_alpha   90.00
_cell.angle_beta   90.00
_cell.angle_gamma   90.00
#
_symmetry.space_group_name_H-M   'P 1'
#
loop_
_entity.id
_entity.type
_entity.pdbx_description
1 polymer ?
#
loop_
_entity_poly.entity_id
_entity_poly.type
_entity_poly.pdbx_seq_one_letter_code
_entity_poly.pdbx_strand_id
1 'polypeptide(L)' 'MRIVIGGRISTGNYKDKDGKTIYTTDVIVEEHEFAQNKDNGAGVDLSGTPKADKDGFMEAPEGEIPFD' A
#
# COMPACT_ATOMS: atom_id res chain seq x y z
N MET A 1 -4.97 6.79 -1.51
CA MET A 1 -4.03 5.66 -1.58
C MET A 1 -2.67 6.23 -1.86
N ARG A 2 -1.77 6.15 -0.88
CA ARG A 2 -0.39 6.60 -1.01
C ARG A 2 0.51 5.39 -0.87
N ILE A 3 1.56 5.36 -1.67
CA ILE A 3 2.54 4.27 -1.70
C ILE A 3 3.92 4.90 -1.57
N VAL A 4 4.72 4.37 -0.64
CA VAL A 4 6.15 4.65 -0.54
C VAL A 4 6.87 3.56 -1.30
N ILE A 5 7.85 3.94 -2.11
CA ILE A 5 8.61 3.02 -2.94
C ILE A 5 10.10 3.12 -2.61
N GLY A 6 10.73 1.95 -2.48
CA GLY A 6 12.17 1.78 -2.40
C GLY A 6 12.70 1.20 -3.71
N GLY A 7 13.84 1.68 -4.17
CA GLY A 7 14.45 1.22 -5.41
C GLY A 7 15.52 2.17 -5.93
N ARG A 8 15.70 2.21 -7.26
CA ARG A 8 16.78 2.96 -7.90
C ARG A 8 16.28 3.84 -9.04
N ILE A 9 17.04 4.91 -9.30
CA ILE A 9 16.81 5.80 -10.44
C ILE A 9 17.64 5.31 -11.62
N SER A 10 17.00 5.22 -12.78
CA SER A 10 17.66 4.94 -14.06
C SER A 10 17.45 6.13 -14.99
N THR A 11 18.50 6.55 -15.68
CA THR A 11 18.41 7.63 -16.67
C THR A 11 18.72 7.09 -18.05
N GLY A 12 17.93 7.50 -19.02
CA GLY A 12 18.09 7.11 -20.42
C GLY A 12 17.99 8.30 -21.36
N ASN A 13 18.27 8.06 -22.63
CA ASN A 13 17.88 8.99 -23.69
C ASN A 13 17.58 8.23 -24.98
N TYR A 14 16.72 8.81 -25.80
CA TYR A 14 16.42 8.32 -27.13
C TYR A 14 16.13 9.49 -28.07
N LYS A 15 16.07 9.22 -29.38
CA LYS A 15 15.65 10.22 -30.38
C LYS A 15 14.21 10.01 -30.78
N ASP A 16 13.41 11.07 -30.76
CA ASP A 16 12.05 11.03 -31.30
C ASP A 16 12.06 11.03 -32.84
N LYS A 17 10.88 11.00 -33.46
CA LYS A 17 10.72 10.94 -34.92
C LYS A 17 11.31 12.16 -35.63
N ASP A 18 11.40 13.29 -34.93
CA ASP A 18 11.95 14.54 -35.45
C ASP A 18 13.45 14.69 -35.15
N GLY A 19 14.08 13.65 -34.58
CA GLY A 19 15.51 13.58 -34.28
C GLY A 19 15.91 14.32 -33.00
N LYS A 20 14.96 14.88 -32.25
CA LYS A 20 15.20 15.55 -30.98
C LYS A 20 15.58 14.51 -29.92
N THR A 21 16.64 14.80 -29.18
CA THR A 21 17.05 13.94 -28.06
C THR A 21 16.12 14.18 -26.88
N ILE A 22 15.49 13.12 -26.41
CA ILE A 22 14.62 13.07 -25.25
C ILE A 22 15.37 12.35 -24.14
N TYR A 23 15.46 12.98 -22.96
CA TYR A 23 16.08 12.40 -21.78
C TYR A 23 14.98 11.86 -20.86
N THR A 24 15.15 10.63 -20.39
CA THR A 24 14.20 9.97 -19.49
C THR A 24 14.83 9.75 -18.13
N THR A 25 13.99 9.81 -17.09
CA THR A 25 14.34 9.40 -15.74
C THR A 25 13.26 8.45 -15.27
N ASP A 26 13.63 7.19 -15.10
CA ASP A 26 12.75 6.11 -14.73
C ASP A 26 13.05 5.73 -13.26
N VAL A 27 11.99 5.50 -12.49
CA VAL A 27 12.12 4.98 -11.12
C VAL A 27 11.83 3.49 -11.17
N ILE A 28 12.85 2.68 -10.92
CA ILE A 28 12.75 1.23 -10.86
C ILE A 28 12.44 0.85 -9.42
N VAL A 29 11.23 0.33 -9.20
CA VAL A 29 10.73 -0.06 -7.87
C VAL A 29 11.17 -1.49 -7.56
N GLU A 30 11.80 -1.69 -6.41
CA GLU A 30 12.19 -3.00 -5.90
C GLU A 30 11.23 -3.44 -4.77
N GLU A 31 10.83 -2.49 -3.92
CA GLU A 31 9.88 -2.69 -2.83
C GLU A 31 8.88 -1.53 -2.74
N HIS A 32 7.67 -1.81 -2.27
CA HIS A 32 6.64 -0.80 -2.08
C HIS A 32 5.76 -1.08 -0.87
N GLU A 33 5.33 -0.02 -0.20
CA GLU A 33 4.50 -0.08 1.01
C GLU A 33 3.37 0.94 0.95
N PHE A 34 2.20 0.60 1.50
CA PHE A 34 1.08 1.54 1.64
C PHE A 34 1.32 2.52 2.80
N ALA A 35 1.43 3.81 2.47
CA ALA A 35 1.78 4.85 3.42
C ALA A 35 0.59 5.71 3.89
N GLN A 36 -0.64 5.31 3.55
CA GLN A 36 -1.85 5.98 4.04
C GLN A 36 -2.90 4.93 4.39
N ASN A 37 -3.28 4.88 5.67
CA ASN A 37 -4.56 4.31 6.06
C ASN A 37 -5.69 5.26 5.63
N LYS A 38 -6.78 4.67 5.11
CA LYS A 38 -8.03 5.34 4.73
C LYS A 38 -8.31 6.45 5.75
N ASP A 39 -8.35 7.70 5.30
CA ASP A 39 -8.32 8.89 6.16
C ASP A 39 -9.12 8.75 7.46
N ASN A 40 -8.53 9.31 8.52
CA ASN A 40 -9.15 9.67 9.79
C ASN A 40 -10.36 10.60 9.56
N GLY A 41 -11.45 10.07 9.02
CA GLY A 41 -12.76 10.69 9.05
C GLY A 41 -13.22 10.68 10.50
N ALA A 42 -13.32 11.86 11.10
CA ALA A 42 -13.91 12.06 12.40
C ALA A 42 -15.24 11.30 12.49
N GLY A 43 -15.35 10.42 13.49
CA GLY A 43 -16.60 9.83 13.94
C GLY A 43 -17.07 8.60 13.19
N VAL A 44 -16.43 7.45 13.44
CA VAL A 44 -17.19 6.22 13.69
C VAL A 44 -16.60 5.51 14.90
N ASP A 45 -17.41 5.51 15.95
CA ASP A 45 -17.23 4.85 17.23
C ASP A 45 -16.73 3.40 17.05
N LEU A 46 -15.45 3.17 17.35
CA LEU A 46 -14.88 1.83 17.44
C LEU A 46 -15.12 1.28 18.86
N SER A 47 -16.38 1.17 19.26
CA SER A 47 -16.79 0.35 20.40
C SER A 47 -16.85 -1.15 20.04
N GLY A 48 -15.92 -1.63 19.21
CA GLY A 48 -16.03 -2.97 18.62
C GLY A 48 -14.78 -3.54 17.97
N THR A 49 -13.57 -3.10 18.35
CA THR A 49 -12.37 -3.84 17.97
C THR A 49 -12.26 -5.10 18.85
N PRO A 50 -12.34 -6.33 18.29
CA PRO A 50 -11.99 -7.52 19.05
C PRO A 50 -10.53 -7.40 19.48
N LYS A 51 -10.28 -7.57 20.77
CA LYS A 51 -8.93 -7.47 21.32
C LYS A 51 -8.11 -8.63 20.73
N ALA A 52 -7.01 -8.30 20.07
CA ALA A 52 -6.00 -9.30 19.75
C ALA A 52 -5.29 -9.70 21.05
N ASP A 53 -5.04 -11.00 21.23
CA ASP A 53 -4.30 -11.52 22.37
C ASP A 53 -2.80 -11.18 22.27
N LYS A 54 -2.03 -11.62 23.27
CA LYS A 54 -0.58 -11.32 23.36
C LYS A 54 0.24 -11.97 22.25
N ASP A 55 -0.33 -12.97 21.57
CA ASP A 55 0.28 -13.69 20.46
C ASP A 55 -0.21 -13.14 19.10
N GLY A 56 -1.05 -12.10 19.10
CA GLY A 56 -1.53 -11.43 17.90
C GLY A 56 -2.71 -12.12 17.23
N PHE A 57 -3.33 -13.10 17.88
CA PHE A 57 -4.54 -13.75 17.38
C PHE A 57 -5.78 -12.95 17.77
N MET A 58 -6.71 -12.78 16.82
CA MET A 58 -8.01 -12.17 17.09
C MET A 58 -8.94 -13.22 17.69
N GLU A 59 -9.57 -12.91 18.83
CA GLU A 59 -10.65 -13.74 19.38
C GLU A 59 -11.82 -13.76 18.39
N ALA A 60 -12.07 -14.94 17.80
CA ALA A 60 -13.26 -15.16 16.98
C ALA A 60 -14.50 -15.13 17.89
N PRO A 61 -15.62 -14.51 17.46
CA PRO A 61 -16.87 -14.59 18.22
C PRO A 61 -17.28 -16.06 18.34
N GLU A 62 -17.44 -16.54 19.57
CA GLU A 62 -17.96 -17.87 19.82
C GLU A 62 -19.41 -17.94 19.33
N GLY A 63 -19.68 -18.69 18.26
CA GLY A 63 -21.05 -19.10 17.95
C GLY A 63 -21.47 -19.28 16.49
N GLU A 64 -20.68 -18.92 15.48
CA GLU A 64 -21.11 -19.12 14.08
C GLU A 64 -20.04 -19.84 13.26
N ILE A 65 -20.14 -21.18 13.26
CA ILE A 65 -19.62 -22.04 12.19
C ILE A 65 -20.68 -22.06 11.08
N PRO A 66 -20.48 -21.39 9.94
CA PRO A 66 -21.50 -21.29 8.90
C PRO A 66 -21.30 -22.43 7.89
N PHE A 67 -21.39 -23.68 8.35
CA PHE A 67 -21.50 -24.83 7.46
C PHE A 67 -22.42 -25.86 8.11
N ASP A 68 -23.70 -25.79 7.76
CA ASP A 68 -24.55 -26.98 7.63
C ASP A 68 -24.23 -27.70 6.31
#